data_AF-A0A9D5R2J3-F1
#
_entry.id   AF-A0A9D5R2J3-F1
#
_cell.length_a   1.000
_cell.length_b   1.000
_cell.length_c   1.000
_cell.angle_alpha   90.00
_cell.angle_beta   90.00
_cell.angle_gamma   90.00
#
_symmetry.space_group_name_H-M   'P 1'
#
loop_
_entity.id
_entity.type
_entity.pdbx_description
1 polymer ?
#
loop_
_entity_poly.entity_id
_entity_poly.type
_entity_poly.pdbx_seq_one_letter_code
_entity_poly.pdbx_strand_id
1 'polypeptide(L)'
;MTAPSLLMLGSCFTTEVGQLLAADGLDVCINPTGNVYNPLSAAKTLVNLACGRRYDANELIEVQGLWRSLDHHTRLAAPTPEDAIEKINRSMEIGGEALSRASHIIITFGTAYVFERRGEVVCNCHKLPDREFIRRRLSVDEIVNAWQPLIEQFSDKRFIFTVSPIRHKADGLHGNQLSKATLLLAIDSFKGADYFPAYEIMIDELRDYKFYAADEVHPAPEAVEIIHRRFLPTL
;
A
#
# COMPACT_ATOMS: atom_id res chain seq x y z
N MET A 1 1.28 1.15 29.36
CA MET A 1 1.10 0.47 28.05
C MET A 1 2.33 0.80 27.22
N THR A 2 2.94 -0.19 26.58
CA THR A 2 4.05 0.04 25.64
C THR A 2 3.52 0.80 24.43
N ALA A 3 4.28 1.77 23.92
CA ALA A 3 3.91 2.50 22.70
C ALA A 3 3.73 1.51 21.52
N PRO A 4 2.77 1.75 20.61
CA PRO A 4 2.52 0.83 19.51
C PRO A 4 3.68 0.84 18.50
N SER A 5 3.97 -0.33 17.95
CA SER A 5 4.90 -0.54 16.84
C SER A 5 4.09 -0.82 15.58
N LEU A 6 4.32 -0.02 14.54
CA LEU A 6 3.46 0.06 13.37
C LEU A 6 4.19 -0.49 12.15
N LEU A 7 3.56 -1.43 11.43
CA LEU A 7 3.89 -1.72 10.04
C LEU A 7 2.83 -1.10 9.15
N MET A 8 3.22 -0.19 8.26
CA MET A 8 2.30 0.48 7.34
C MET A 8 2.62 0.08 5.90
N LEU A 9 1.63 -0.46 5.18
CA LEU A 9 1.72 -0.86 3.77
C LEU A 9 0.63 -0.17 2.95
N GLY A 10 0.92 0.30 1.76
CA GLY A 10 -0.11 0.87 0.89
C GLY A 10 0.36 1.86 -0.15
N SER A 11 -0.57 2.73 -0.55
CA SER A 11 -0.32 3.84 -1.48
C SER A 11 0.72 4.85 -0.99
N CYS A 12 1.08 5.83 -1.81
CA CYS A 12 1.93 6.95 -1.37
C CYS A 12 1.35 7.73 -0.18
N PHE A 13 0.03 7.75 0.01
CA PHE A 13 -0.59 8.38 1.18
C PHE A 13 -0.11 7.77 2.51
N THR A 14 0.21 6.47 2.52
CA THR A 14 0.80 5.78 3.67
C THR A 14 2.12 6.40 4.07
N THR A 15 2.92 6.85 3.10
CA THR A 15 4.21 7.49 3.37
C THR A 15 4.03 8.86 4.02
N GLU A 16 3.09 9.66 3.52
CA GLU A 16 2.80 11.00 4.07
C GLU A 16 2.35 10.92 5.53
N VAL A 17 1.36 10.07 5.84
CA VAL A 17 0.87 9.91 7.22
C VAL A 17 1.92 9.23 8.11
N GLY A 18 2.59 8.19 7.60
CA GLY A 18 3.61 7.47 8.35
C GLY A 18 4.79 8.34 8.78
N GLN A 19 5.19 9.31 7.93
CA GLN A 19 6.25 10.26 8.26
C GLN A 19 5.86 11.19 9.42
N LEU A 20 4.61 11.64 9.47
CA LEU A 20 4.11 12.44 10.58
C LEU A 20 4.04 11.62 11.88
N LEU A 21 3.58 10.37 11.81
CA LEU A 21 3.57 9.47 12.97
C LEU A 21 4.98 9.20 13.50
N ALA A 22 5.96 9.02 12.61
CA ALA A 22 7.36 8.88 12.99
C ALA A 22 7.93 10.17 13.60
N ALA A 23 7.53 11.34 13.10
CA ALA A 23 7.90 12.64 13.67
C ALA A 23 7.31 12.86 15.08
N ASP A 24 6.15 12.27 15.37
CA ASP A 24 5.54 12.20 16.71
C ASP A 24 6.23 11.19 17.64
N GLY A 25 7.25 10.47 17.16
CA GLY A 25 8.09 9.56 17.95
C GLY A 25 7.59 8.11 18.01
N LEU A 26 6.64 7.70 17.16
CA LEU A 26 6.18 6.32 17.07
C LEU A 26 7.18 5.42 16.33
N ASP A 27 7.27 4.13 16.70
CA ASP A 27 8.03 3.13 15.92
C ASP A 27 7.21 2.75 14.69
N VAL A 28 7.58 3.28 13.52
CA VAL A 28 6.85 3.09 12.27
C VAL A 28 7.77 2.55 11.18
N CYS A 29 7.44 1.38 10.63
CA CYS A 29 8.01 0.88 9.38
C CYS A 29 7.07 1.21 8.22
N ILE A 30 7.50 2.11 7.34
CA ILE A 30 6.68 2.67 6.25
C ILE A 30 7.06 2.02 4.93
N ASN A 31 6.12 1.27 4.34
CA ASN A 31 6.21 0.70 3.00
C ASN A 31 7.61 0.11 2.73
N PRO A 32 8.12 -0.91 3.45
CA PRO A 32 9.51 -1.37 3.33
C PRO A 32 9.89 -1.75 1.88
N THR A 33 8.96 -2.34 1.12
CA THR A 33 9.13 -2.70 -0.30
C THR A 33 8.73 -1.58 -1.28
N GLY A 34 8.38 -0.41 -0.75
CA GLY A 34 7.80 0.74 -1.44
C GLY A 34 6.28 0.66 -1.60
N ASN A 35 5.72 1.64 -2.32
CA ASN A 35 4.26 1.80 -2.38
C ASN A 35 3.60 0.62 -3.11
N VAL A 36 2.64 -0.03 -2.44
CA VAL A 36 1.83 -1.15 -2.92
C VAL A 36 0.35 -0.78 -2.82
N TYR A 37 -0.21 -0.22 -3.89
CA TYR A 37 -1.49 0.48 -3.83
C TYR A 37 -2.72 -0.38 -4.13
N ASN A 38 -2.58 -1.61 -4.61
CA ASN A 38 -3.71 -2.51 -4.86
C ASN A 38 -3.74 -3.66 -3.83
N PRO A 39 -4.93 -4.21 -3.50
CA PRO A 39 -5.07 -5.22 -2.46
C PRO A 39 -4.25 -6.49 -2.64
N LEU A 40 -4.14 -7.02 -3.86
CA LEU A 40 -3.44 -8.28 -4.08
C LEU A 40 -1.91 -8.13 -4.00
N SER A 41 -1.34 -7.02 -4.50
CA SER A 41 0.08 -6.74 -4.33
C SER A 41 0.45 -6.48 -2.86
N ALA A 42 -0.41 -5.81 -2.11
CA ALA A 42 -0.21 -5.58 -0.67
C ALA A 42 -0.30 -6.89 0.13
N ALA A 43 -1.27 -7.77 -0.17
CA ALA A 43 -1.35 -9.10 0.42
C ALA A 43 -0.11 -9.95 0.11
N LYS A 44 0.30 -9.99 -1.18
CA LYS A 44 1.53 -10.67 -1.62
C LYS A 44 2.77 -10.16 -0.88
N THR A 45 2.86 -8.85 -0.66
CA THR A 45 3.95 -8.24 0.12
C THR A 45 3.94 -8.76 1.56
N LEU A 46 2.79 -8.72 2.24
CA LEU A 46 2.68 -9.19 3.62
C LEU A 46 3.06 -10.68 3.75
N VAL A 47 2.59 -11.52 2.84
CA VAL A 47 2.96 -12.95 2.77
C VAL A 47 4.45 -13.13 2.58
N ASN A 48 5.05 -12.41 1.63
CA ASN A 48 6.48 -12.51 1.35
C ASN A 48 7.35 -12.05 2.54
N LEU A 49 6.92 -11.01 3.27
CA LEU A 49 7.58 -10.57 4.51
C LEU A 49 7.48 -11.64 5.59
N ALA A 50 6.29 -12.22 5.78
CA ALA A 50 6.03 -13.24 6.79
C ALA A 50 6.85 -14.52 6.59
N CYS A 51 7.06 -14.95 5.35
CA CYS A 51 7.84 -16.14 5.04
C CYS A 51 9.35 -15.87 4.91
N GLY A 52 9.80 -14.62 5.08
CA GLY A 52 11.20 -14.25 4.92
C GLY A 52 11.71 -14.50 3.49
N ARG A 53 10.86 -14.27 2.48
CA ARG A 53 11.21 -14.52 1.08
C ARG A 53 12.44 -13.72 0.68
N ARG A 54 13.38 -14.40 0.01
CA ARG A 54 14.51 -13.79 -0.69
C ARG A 54 14.25 -13.80 -2.19
N TYR A 55 14.76 -12.78 -2.88
CA TYR A 55 14.71 -12.64 -4.32
C TYR A 55 16.08 -12.92 -4.94
N ASP A 56 16.06 -13.41 -6.17
CA ASP A 56 17.24 -13.67 -6.98
C ASP A 56 17.25 -12.89 -8.31
N ALA A 57 18.43 -12.80 -8.94
CA ALA A 57 18.64 -11.98 -10.13
C ALA A 57 17.78 -12.40 -11.33
N ASN A 58 17.30 -13.65 -11.41
CA ASN A 58 16.45 -14.12 -12.50
C ASN A 58 15.02 -13.60 -12.39
N GLU A 59 14.63 -13.07 -11.22
CA GLU A 59 13.35 -12.42 -10.98
C GLU A 59 13.39 -10.91 -11.33
N LEU A 60 14.56 -10.39 -11.71
CA LEU A 60 14.72 -9.01 -12.12
C LEU A 60 14.52 -8.83 -13.62
N ILE A 61 14.08 -7.62 -13.98
CA ILE A 61 14.04 -7.15 -15.35
C ILE A 61 14.80 -5.84 -15.45
N GLU A 62 15.51 -5.66 -16.56
CA GLU A 62 16.14 -4.39 -16.89
C GLU A 62 15.15 -3.52 -17.66
N VAL A 63 14.95 -2.29 -17.19
CA VAL A 63 14.09 -1.31 -17.86
C VAL A 63 14.72 0.06 -17.75
N GLN A 64 15.19 0.58 -18.89
CA GLN A 64 15.91 1.86 -19.01
C GLN A 64 17.20 1.91 -18.18
N GLY A 65 18.04 0.86 -18.24
CA GLY A 65 19.32 0.83 -17.52
C GLY A 65 19.20 0.63 -16.00
N LEU A 66 18.01 0.28 -15.51
CA LEU A 66 17.77 -0.03 -14.10
C LEU A 66 17.14 -1.42 -13.97
N TRP A 67 17.73 -2.24 -13.12
CA TRP A 67 17.26 -3.55 -12.72
C TRP A 67 16.24 -3.41 -11.61
N ARG A 68 15.08 -4.07 -11.76
CA ARG A 68 13.97 -3.99 -10.82
C ARG A 68 13.17 -5.29 -10.79
N SER A 69 12.48 -5.52 -9.68
CA SER A 69 11.45 -6.55 -9.56
C SER A 69 10.07 -5.94 -9.82
N LEU A 70 9.17 -6.71 -10.45
CA LEU A 70 7.78 -6.30 -10.68
C LEU A 70 6.94 -6.27 -9.39
N ASP A 71 7.43 -6.91 -8.33
CA ASP A 71 6.76 -6.94 -7.03
C ASP A 71 7.09 -5.71 -6.17
N HIS A 72 8.10 -4.92 -6.55
CA HIS A 72 8.66 -3.84 -5.72
C HIS A 72 8.59 -2.48 -6.41
N HIS A 73 8.41 -1.43 -5.61
CA HIS A 73 8.45 -0.06 -6.13
C HIS A 73 9.79 0.27 -6.76
N THR A 74 9.80 1.12 -7.79
CA THR A 74 10.99 1.53 -8.54
C THR A 74 12.09 2.16 -7.68
N ARG A 75 11.79 2.58 -6.44
CA ARG A 75 12.80 3.05 -5.47
C ARG A 75 13.86 1.98 -5.12
N LEU A 76 13.50 0.71 -5.27
CA LEU A 76 14.40 -0.43 -5.02
C LEU A 76 15.15 -0.86 -6.28
N ALA A 77 14.95 -0.18 -7.41
CA ALA A 77 15.71 -0.44 -8.62
C ALA A 77 17.17 0.03 -8.47
N ALA A 78 18.09 -0.62 -9.19
CA ALA A 78 19.50 -0.25 -9.18
C ALA A 78 20.16 -0.45 -10.56
N PRO A 79 21.33 0.17 -10.81
CA PRO A 79 22.05 0.02 -12.08
C PRO A 79 22.56 -1.40 -12.37
N THR A 80 22.77 -2.22 -11.34
CA THR A 80 23.21 -3.62 -11.47
C THR A 80 22.20 -4.59 -10.84
N PRO A 81 22.12 -5.85 -11.32
CA PRO A 81 21.31 -6.88 -10.68
C PRO A 81 21.69 -7.11 -9.21
N GLU A 82 22.99 -7.12 -8.92
CA GLU A 82 23.53 -7.39 -7.57
C GLU A 82 23.07 -6.32 -6.57
N ASP A 83 23.20 -5.04 -6.94
CA ASP A 83 22.77 -3.92 -6.10
C ASP A 83 21.25 -3.93 -5.89
N ALA A 84 20.49 -4.30 -6.92
CA ALA A 84 19.03 -4.37 -6.85
C ALA A 84 18.59 -5.50 -5.89
N ILE A 85 19.19 -6.69 -6.01
CA ILE A 85 18.91 -7.82 -5.13
C ILE A 85 19.31 -7.53 -3.69
N GLU A 86 20.46 -6.91 -3.46
CA GLU A 86 20.88 -6.52 -2.11
C GLU A 86 19.87 -5.55 -1.48
N LYS A 87 19.48 -4.49 -2.21
CA LYS A 87 18.48 -3.52 -1.75
C LYS A 87 17.12 -4.15 -1.48
N ILE A 88 16.65 -5.01 -2.37
CA ILE A 88 15.37 -5.72 -2.24
C ILE A 88 15.40 -6.62 -1.00
N ASN A 89 16.39 -7.51 -0.89
CA ASN A 89 16.45 -8.47 0.20
C ASN A 89 16.65 -7.77 1.55
N ARG A 90 17.46 -6.71 1.63
CA ARG A 90 17.57 -5.89 2.84
C ARG A 90 16.25 -5.25 3.23
N SER A 91 15.49 -4.74 2.25
CA SER A 91 14.16 -4.17 2.51
C SER A 91 13.15 -5.22 2.99
N MET A 92 13.22 -6.42 2.44
CA MET A 92 12.42 -7.58 2.87
C MET A 92 12.75 -7.99 4.31
N GLU A 93 14.04 -8.04 4.66
CA GLU A 93 14.50 -8.35 6.02
C GLU A 93 13.98 -7.30 7.02
N ILE A 94 14.16 -6.00 6.73
CA ILE A 94 13.62 -4.91 7.56
C ILE A 94 12.10 -5.01 7.72
N GLY A 95 11.37 -5.31 6.65
CA GLY A 95 9.92 -5.45 6.68
C GLY A 95 9.46 -6.68 7.47
N GLY A 96 10.19 -7.79 7.40
CA GLY A 96 9.92 -9.01 8.16
C GLY A 96 10.15 -8.81 9.65
N GLU A 97 11.25 -8.15 10.02
CA GLU A 97 11.52 -7.75 11.42
C GLU A 97 10.45 -6.80 11.95
N ALA A 98 10.04 -5.82 11.14
CA ALA A 98 8.95 -4.91 11.49
C ALA A 98 7.63 -5.64 11.69
N LEU A 99 7.27 -6.56 10.79
CA LEU A 99 6.08 -7.40 10.92
C LEU A 99 6.10 -8.22 12.21
N SER A 100 7.24 -8.84 12.53
CA SER A 100 7.39 -9.66 13.73
C SER A 100 7.13 -8.85 15.01
N ARG A 101 7.66 -7.61 15.09
CA ARG A 101 7.53 -6.75 16.27
C ARG A 101 6.26 -5.90 16.31
N ALA A 102 5.57 -5.74 15.18
CA ALA A 102 4.41 -4.87 15.07
C ALA A 102 3.26 -5.32 15.97
N SER A 103 2.70 -4.37 16.73
CA SER A 103 1.41 -4.53 17.39
C SER A 103 0.26 -4.13 16.47
N HIS A 104 0.52 -3.27 15.47
CA HIS A 104 -0.47 -2.81 14.51
C HIS A 104 0.02 -2.98 13.07
N ILE A 105 -0.88 -3.47 12.21
CA ILE A 105 -0.68 -3.52 10.76
C ILE A 105 -1.69 -2.58 10.11
N ILE A 106 -1.18 -1.55 9.42
CA ILE A 106 -2.02 -0.55 8.78
C ILE A 106 -1.91 -0.69 7.27
N ILE A 107 -3.05 -0.88 6.60
CA ILE A 107 -3.12 -1.12 5.17
C ILE A 107 -3.91 -0.01 4.49
N THR A 108 -3.27 0.72 3.56
CA THR A 108 -3.92 1.77 2.76
C THR A 108 -4.12 1.33 1.32
N PHE A 109 -5.34 0.94 0.95
CA PHE A 109 -5.65 0.61 -0.44
C PHE A 109 -5.82 1.88 -1.30
N GLY A 110 -5.10 1.97 -2.40
CA GLY A 110 -5.20 3.04 -3.39
C GLY A 110 -6.28 2.78 -4.43
N THR A 111 -6.29 1.59 -5.03
CA THR A 111 -7.24 1.22 -6.08
C THR A 111 -7.54 -0.27 -6.10
N ALA A 112 -8.75 -0.64 -6.54
CA ALA A 112 -9.15 -2.01 -6.82
C ALA A 112 -8.69 -2.47 -8.23
N TYR A 113 -8.03 -1.62 -9.02
CA TYR A 113 -7.45 -2.02 -10.29
C TYR A 113 -6.08 -2.67 -10.09
N VAL A 114 -5.88 -3.78 -10.79
CA VAL A 114 -4.60 -4.50 -10.87
C VAL A 114 -4.11 -4.54 -12.31
N PHE A 115 -2.81 -4.72 -12.45
CA PHE A 115 -2.17 -5.09 -13.70
C PHE A 115 -1.65 -6.52 -13.56
N GLU A 116 -1.92 -7.33 -14.57
CA GLU A 116 -1.48 -8.72 -14.63
C GLU A 116 -0.53 -8.92 -15.80
N ARG A 117 0.59 -9.59 -15.54
CA ARG A 117 1.55 -10.00 -16.58
C ARG A 117 1.71 -11.51 -16.49
N ARG A 118 1.37 -12.22 -17.57
CA ARG A 118 1.45 -13.70 -17.64
C ARG A 118 0.66 -14.41 -16.52
N GLY A 119 -0.50 -13.87 -16.16
CA GLY A 119 -1.38 -14.43 -15.12
C GLY A 119 -1.05 -14.01 -13.69
N GLU A 120 0.06 -13.27 -13.49
CA GLU A 120 0.50 -12.81 -12.17
C GLU A 120 0.19 -11.33 -11.97
N VAL A 121 -0.37 -10.98 -10.81
CA VAL A 121 -0.55 -9.58 -10.41
C VAL A 121 0.80 -8.96 -10.07
N VAL A 122 1.07 -7.79 -10.63
CA VAL A 122 2.32 -7.06 -10.46
C VAL A 122 2.09 -5.68 -9.84
N CYS A 123 3.07 -5.19 -9.08
CA CYS A 123 3.01 -3.89 -8.43
C CYS A 123 3.65 -2.77 -9.29
N ASN A 124 4.71 -3.09 -10.04
CA ASN A 124 5.53 -2.10 -10.74
C ASN A 124 5.50 -2.30 -12.26
N CYS A 125 4.55 -1.62 -12.91
CA CYS A 125 4.42 -1.61 -14.38
C CYS A 125 5.09 -0.39 -15.03
N HIS A 126 5.76 0.46 -14.25
CA HIS A 126 6.17 1.78 -14.72
C HIS A 126 7.21 1.68 -15.84
N LYS A 127 6.99 2.41 -16.94
CA LYS A 127 7.87 2.44 -18.13
C LYS A 127 7.97 1.11 -18.89
N LEU A 128 7.03 0.19 -18.67
CA LEU A 128 6.85 -1.01 -19.48
C LEU A 128 5.71 -0.81 -20.48
N PRO A 129 5.71 -1.49 -21.64
CA PRO A 129 4.65 -1.34 -22.63
C PRO A 129 3.29 -1.84 -22.09
N ASP A 130 2.25 -1.02 -22.19
CA ASP A 130 0.90 -1.36 -21.70
C ASP A 130 0.36 -2.67 -22.27
N ARG A 131 0.72 -3.01 -23.52
CA ARG A 131 0.34 -4.26 -24.20
C ARG A 131 0.82 -5.54 -23.49
N GLU A 132 1.77 -5.43 -22.57
CA GLU A 132 2.24 -6.58 -21.78
C GLU A 132 1.33 -6.89 -20.58
N PHE A 133 0.38 -6.02 -20.28
CA PHE A 133 -0.43 -6.12 -19.09
C PHE A 133 -1.92 -6.20 -19.41
N ILE A 134 -2.61 -7.06 -18.67
CA ILE A 134 -4.05 -7.05 -18.60
C ILE A 134 -4.42 -6.22 -17.38
N ARG A 135 -5.14 -5.12 -17.61
CA ARG A 135 -5.66 -4.29 -16.53
C ARG A 135 -7.11 -4.67 -16.25
N ARG A 136 -7.42 -4.97 -15.00
CA ARG A 136 -8.80 -5.30 -14.58
C ARG A 136 -9.08 -4.79 -13.17
N ARG A 137 -10.36 -4.63 -12.85
CA ARG A 137 -10.81 -4.34 -11.48
C ARG A 137 -11.05 -5.66 -10.75
N LEU A 138 -10.54 -5.76 -9.53
CA LEU A 138 -10.81 -6.87 -8.63
C LEU A 138 -12.28 -6.87 -8.21
N SER A 139 -12.83 -8.05 -7.95
CA SER A 139 -14.09 -8.18 -7.22
C SER A 139 -13.87 -8.01 -5.71
N VAL A 140 -14.97 -7.80 -4.98
CA VAL A 140 -14.96 -7.81 -3.51
C VAL A 140 -14.45 -9.15 -2.98
N ASP A 141 -14.95 -10.26 -3.54
CA ASP A 141 -14.57 -11.61 -3.11
C ASP A 141 -13.07 -11.89 -3.32
N GLU A 142 -12.47 -11.44 -4.42
CA GLU A 142 -11.03 -11.60 -4.65
C GLU A 142 -10.20 -10.92 -3.54
N ILE A 143 -10.65 -9.74 -3.08
CA ILE A 143 -9.98 -9.00 -2.02
C ILE A 143 -10.19 -9.71 -0.68
N VAL A 144 -11.42 -10.12 -0.35
CA VAL A 144 -11.75 -10.82 0.90
C VAL A 144 -11.01 -12.15 1.01
N ASN A 145 -11.01 -12.95 -0.05
CA ASN A 145 -10.32 -14.24 -0.08
C ASN A 145 -8.80 -14.10 0.09
N ALA A 146 -8.21 -12.99 -0.37
CA ALA A 146 -6.79 -12.72 -0.19
C ALA A 146 -6.42 -12.20 1.21
N TRP A 147 -7.32 -11.46 1.87
CA TRP A 147 -7.01 -10.74 3.11
C TRP A 147 -7.53 -11.40 4.38
N GLN A 148 -8.71 -12.02 4.36
CA GLN A 148 -9.29 -12.63 5.56
C GLN A 148 -8.35 -13.68 6.20
N PRO A 149 -7.69 -14.59 5.44
CA PRO A 149 -6.74 -15.53 6.02
C PRO A 149 -5.52 -14.85 6.66
N LEU A 150 -5.07 -13.70 6.13
CA LEU A 150 -3.94 -12.96 6.69
C LEU A 150 -4.31 -12.28 8.00
N ILE A 151 -5.51 -11.73 8.08
CA ILE A 151 -6.04 -11.13 9.32
C ILE A 151 -6.13 -12.20 10.41
N GLU A 152 -6.61 -13.39 10.07
CA GLU A 152 -6.70 -14.54 10.99
C GLU A 152 -5.32 -15.07 11.39
N GLN A 153 -4.38 -15.15 10.44
CA GLN A 153 -3.01 -15.61 10.70
C GLN A 153 -2.27 -14.70 11.68
N PHE A 154 -2.51 -13.40 11.63
CA PHE A 154 -1.88 -12.38 12.49
C PHE A 154 -2.88 -11.82 13.51
N SER A 155 -3.73 -12.68 14.08
CA SER A 155 -4.77 -12.26 15.04
C SER A 155 -4.23 -11.66 16.34
N ASP A 156 -2.93 -11.82 16.63
CA ASP A 156 -2.23 -11.15 17.74
C ASP A 156 -1.99 -9.65 17.47
N LYS A 157 -2.19 -9.21 16.23
CA LYS A 157 -1.95 -7.84 15.76
C LYS A 157 -3.26 -7.15 15.42
N ARG A 158 -3.32 -5.85 15.67
CA ARG A 158 -4.48 -5.04 15.31
C ARG A 158 -4.36 -4.58 13.86
N PHE A 159 -5.28 -5.04 13.00
CA PHE A 159 -5.37 -4.56 11.62
C PHE A 159 -6.22 -3.29 11.56
N ILE A 160 -5.69 -2.25 10.89
CA ILE A 160 -6.44 -1.05 10.55
C ILE A 160 -6.35 -0.85 9.04
N PHE A 161 -7.48 -0.97 8.36
CA PHE A 161 -7.58 -0.68 6.94
C PHE A 161 -8.02 0.75 6.71
N THR A 162 -7.58 1.33 5.60
CA THR A 162 -8.05 2.62 5.14
C THR A 162 -8.02 2.69 3.61
N VAL A 163 -8.88 3.51 3.02
CA VAL A 163 -8.86 3.80 1.59
C VAL A 163 -8.12 5.12 1.37
N SER A 164 -7.16 5.12 0.44
CA SER A 164 -6.38 6.30 0.09
C SER A 164 -7.29 7.42 -0.41
N PRO A 165 -7.13 8.67 0.07
CA PRO A 165 -7.85 9.83 -0.44
C PRO A 165 -7.42 10.28 -1.84
N ILE A 166 -6.34 9.72 -2.38
CA ILE A 166 -5.78 10.09 -3.68
C ILE A 166 -6.74 9.72 -4.81
N ARG A 167 -6.96 10.67 -5.74
CA ARG A 167 -7.85 10.52 -6.89
C ARG A 167 -7.15 9.84 -8.08
N HIS A 168 -7.70 8.76 -8.59
CA HIS A 168 -7.21 8.12 -9.82
C HIS A 168 -7.99 8.62 -11.04
N LYS A 169 -7.48 9.65 -11.73
CA LYS A 169 -8.14 10.25 -12.90
C LYS A 169 -8.10 9.38 -14.17
N ALA A 170 -7.25 8.33 -14.20
CA ALA A 170 -7.04 7.50 -15.38
C ALA A 170 -8.32 6.80 -15.89
N ASP A 171 -9.27 6.48 -15.00
CA ASP A 171 -10.56 5.84 -15.34
C ASP A 171 -11.75 6.82 -15.32
N GLY A 172 -11.44 8.12 -15.30
CA GLY A 172 -12.41 9.14 -14.98
C GLY A 172 -12.95 9.04 -13.54
N LEU A 173 -13.79 10.00 -13.19
CA LEU A 173 -14.34 10.09 -11.83
C LEU A 173 -15.24 8.90 -11.49
N HIS A 174 -16.04 8.41 -12.45
CA HIS A 174 -16.91 7.25 -12.24
C HIS A 174 -16.09 5.98 -11.95
N GLY A 175 -15.05 5.72 -12.73
CA GLY A 175 -14.17 4.56 -12.52
C GLY A 175 -13.43 4.62 -11.18
N ASN A 176 -13.00 5.81 -10.76
CA ASN A 176 -12.45 6.03 -9.42
C ASN A 176 -13.47 5.69 -8.33
N GLN A 177 -14.70 6.19 -8.42
CA GLN A 177 -15.74 5.91 -7.42
C GLN A 177 -16.06 4.42 -7.33
N LEU A 178 -16.20 3.73 -8.46
CA LEU A 178 -16.42 2.28 -8.46
C LEU A 178 -15.24 1.51 -7.85
N SER A 179 -14.00 1.94 -8.13
CA SER A 179 -12.81 1.37 -7.49
C SER A 179 -12.84 1.57 -5.98
N LYS A 180 -13.10 2.78 -5.49
CA LYS A 180 -13.13 3.09 -4.05
C LYS A 180 -14.27 2.33 -3.36
N ALA A 181 -15.47 2.30 -3.96
CA ALA A 181 -16.60 1.52 -3.46
C ALA A 181 -16.29 0.02 -3.33
N THR A 182 -15.57 -0.55 -4.30
CA THR A 182 -15.14 -1.96 -4.24
C THR A 182 -14.22 -2.20 -3.03
N LEU A 183 -13.26 -1.30 -2.79
CA LEU A 183 -12.36 -1.40 -1.63
C LEU A 183 -13.11 -1.28 -0.30
N LEU A 184 -14.04 -0.32 -0.20
CA LEU A 184 -14.86 -0.11 0.99
C LEU A 184 -15.71 -1.34 1.32
N LEU A 185 -16.39 -1.91 0.32
CA LEU A 185 -17.20 -3.13 0.51
C LEU A 185 -16.36 -4.33 0.94
N ALA A 186 -15.14 -4.46 0.40
CA ALA A 186 -14.22 -5.51 0.81
C ALA A 186 -13.76 -5.34 2.27
N ILE A 187 -13.37 -4.12 2.66
CA ILE A 187 -12.95 -3.82 4.02
C ILE A 187 -14.08 -4.08 5.03
N ASP A 188 -15.31 -3.65 4.73
CA ASP A 188 -16.49 -3.87 5.59
C ASP A 188 -16.81 -5.37 5.77
N SER A 189 -16.40 -6.20 4.81
CA SER A 189 -16.58 -7.65 4.87
C SER A 189 -15.56 -8.35 5.78
N PHE A 190 -14.40 -7.73 6.04
CA PHE A 190 -13.35 -8.32 6.88
C PHE A 190 -13.82 -8.52 8.33
N LYS A 191 -13.35 -9.58 8.97
CA LYS A 191 -13.58 -9.86 10.40
C LYS A 191 -12.27 -9.75 11.16
N GLY A 192 -12.30 -9.09 12.31
CA GLY A 192 -11.11 -8.87 13.15
C GLY A 192 -10.23 -7.72 12.70
N ALA A 193 -10.78 -6.74 11.98
CA ALA A 193 -10.05 -5.56 11.53
C ALA A 193 -10.88 -4.28 11.71
N ASP A 194 -10.20 -3.18 11.96
CA ASP A 194 -10.78 -1.84 12.06
C ASP A 194 -10.68 -1.10 10.72
N TYR A 195 -11.53 -0.08 10.57
CA TYR A 195 -11.49 0.84 9.43
C TYR A 195 -11.26 2.29 9.88
N PHE A 196 -10.33 2.97 9.22
CA PHE A 196 -10.12 4.41 9.36
C PHE A 196 -10.56 5.17 8.09
N PRO A 197 -11.48 6.15 8.19
CA PRO A 197 -12.14 6.78 7.04
C PRO A 197 -11.34 7.94 6.41
N ALA A 198 -10.09 7.72 6.02
CA ALA A 198 -9.24 8.77 5.42
C ALA A 198 -9.83 9.31 4.10
N TYR A 199 -10.42 8.43 3.29
CA TYR A 199 -11.03 8.80 2.01
C TYR A 199 -12.24 9.70 2.22
N GLU A 200 -13.15 9.32 3.11
CA GLU A 200 -14.37 10.05 3.46
C GLU A 200 -14.07 11.41 4.10
N ILE A 201 -13.10 11.46 5.02
CA ILE A 201 -12.63 12.75 5.57
C ILE A 201 -12.21 13.68 4.42
N MET A 202 -11.47 13.17 3.44
CA MET A 202 -11.03 13.98 2.30
C MET A 202 -12.18 14.44 1.40
N ILE A 203 -13.12 13.55 1.09
CA ILE A 203 -14.16 13.84 0.09
C ILE A 203 -15.38 14.55 0.66
N ASP A 204 -15.67 14.39 1.95
CA ASP A 204 -16.88 14.90 2.58
C ASP A 204 -16.59 16.02 3.60
N GLU A 205 -15.58 15.88 4.45
CA GLU A 205 -15.22 16.93 5.44
C GLU A 205 -14.29 18.00 4.84
N LEU A 206 -13.28 17.59 4.08
CA LEU A 206 -12.28 18.46 3.46
C LEU A 206 -12.62 18.76 1.98
N ARG A 207 -13.90 18.98 1.70
CA ARG A 207 -14.46 19.11 0.35
C ARG A 207 -14.22 20.50 -0.28
N ASP A 208 -12.97 20.95 -0.28
CA ASP A 208 -12.52 22.22 -0.85
C ASP A 208 -11.22 22.00 -1.65
N TYR A 209 -11.06 22.69 -2.79
CA TYR A 209 -9.86 22.61 -3.63
C TYR A 209 -8.59 23.03 -2.88
N LYS A 210 -8.68 23.86 -1.84
CA LYS A 210 -7.53 24.22 -1.01
C LYS A 210 -6.86 23.02 -0.33
N PHE A 211 -7.63 21.94 -0.13
CA PHE A 211 -7.14 20.70 0.48
C PHE A 211 -6.53 19.74 -0.54
N TYR A 212 -6.50 20.10 -1.82
CA TYR A 212 -5.77 19.35 -2.85
C TYR A 212 -4.44 20.04 -3.17
N ALA A 213 -3.41 19.23 -3.45
CA ALA A 213 -2.16 19.71 -3.99
C ALA A 213 -2.36 20.28 -5.42
N ALA A 214 -1.32 20.89 -5.98
CA ALA A 214 -1.37 21.53 -7.29
C ALA A 214 -1.77 20.59 -8.45
N ASP A 215 -1.60 19.27 -8.28
CA ASP A 215 -2.03 18.27 -9.26
C ASP A 215 -3.52 17.90 -9.16
N GLU A 216 -4.23 18.45 -8.17
CA GLU A 216 -5.63 18.21 -7.86
C GLU A 216 -5.98 16.73 -7.63
N VAL A 217 -4.98 15.92 -7.29
CA VAL A 217 -5.06 14.47 -7.13
C VAL A 217 -4.65 14.08 -5.72
N HIS A 218 -3.54 14.61 -5.24
CA HIS A 218 -3.04 14.35 -3.90
C HIS A 218 -3.65 15.33 -2.89
N PRO A 219 -3.83 14.92 -1.63
CA PRO A 219 -4.12 15.87 -0.55
C PRO A 219 -2.99 16.89 -0.42
N ALA A 220 -3.33 18.14 -0.12
CA ALA A 220 -2.37 19.16 0.29
C ALA A 220 -1.79 18.82 1.68
N PRO A 221 -0.61 19.34 2.05
CA PRO A 221 0.00 19.09 3.36
C PRO A 221 -0.93 19.37 4.54
N GLU A 222 -1.73 20.43 4.49
CA GLU A 222 -2.73 20.76 5.52
C GLU A 222 -3.78 19.65 5.69
N ALA A 223 -4.25 19.05 4.59
CA ALA A 223 -5.20 17.94 4.63
C ALA A 223 -4.56 16.67 5.21
N VAL A 224 -3.30 16.38 4.83
CA VAL A 224 -2.54 15.26 5.42
C VAL A 224 -2.42 15.43 6.93
N GLU A 225 -2.09 16.64 7.41
CA GLU A 225 -1.95 16.93 8.84
C GLU A 225 -3.28 16.80 9.61
N ILE A 226 -4.39 17.24 9.01
CA ILE A 226 -5.73 17.03 9.59
C ILE A 226 -6.04 15.54 9.70
N ILE A 227 -5.84 14.77 8.61
CA ILE A 227 -6.13 13.34 8.60
C ILE A 227 -5.22 12.60 9.59
N HIS A 228 -3.94 12.96 9.67
CA HIS A 228 -2.99 12.45 10.67
C HIS A 228 -3.48 12.66 12.11
N ARG A 229 -3.90 13.89 12.46
CA ARG A 229 -4.46 14.18 13.80
C ARG A 229 -5.72 13.38 14.10
N ARG A 230 -6.55 13.11 13.09
CA ARG A 230 -7.74 12.24 13.22
C ARG A 230 -7.36 10.76 13.33
N PHE A 231 -6.22 10.36 12.79
CA PHE A 231 -5.73 8.99 12.81
C PHE A 231 -5.15 8.60 14.18
N LEU A 232 -4.41 9.50 14.84
CA LEU A 232 -3.74 9.22 16.14
C LEU A 232 -4.63 8.54 17.20
N PRO A 233 -5.89 8.96 17.45
CA PRO A 233 -6.76 8.29 18.43
C PRO A 233 -7.20 6.86 18.03
N THR A 234 -6.94 6.45 16.79
CA THR A 234 -7.25 5.09 16.29
C THR A 234 -6.20 4.08 16.76
N LEU A 235 -4.98 4.52 17.10
CA LEU A 235 -3.87 3.68 17.58
C LEU A 235 -4.05 3.34 19.07
#